data_AF-A0AAJ4E0U0-F1
#
_entry.id   AF-A0AAJ4E0U0-F1
#
_cell.length_a   1.000
_cell.length_b   1.000
_cell.length_c   1.000
_cell.angle_alpha   90.00
_cell.angle_beta   90.00
_cell.angle_gamma   90.00
#
_symmetry.space_group_name_H-M   'P 1'
#
loop_
_entity.id
_entity.type
_entity.pdbx_description
1 polymer ?
#
loop_
_entity_poly.entity_id
_entity_poly.type
_entity_poly.pdbx_seq_one_letter_code
_entity_poly.pdbx_strand_id
1 'polypeptide(L)'
;MIEITPEYKARVELVSLNVCNVVMPMDQIPENLLEAYANLCNELLEDSDEKFIKGWEAQPKSARALLPQTDFHGFYIANAWLQLSRVAQDISDAADSDEAIDEKEYNGIFTKISDESLKESIKKLKKARTDRALLNSIKAVIEGK
;
A
#
# COMPACT_ATOMS: atom_id res chain seq x y z
N MET A 1 16.00 -6.34 7.53
CA MET A 1 15.32 -5.24 8.25
C MET A 1 15.68 -3.91 7.61
N ILE A 2 14.69 -3.03 7.39
CA ILE A 2 14.90 -1.67 6.89
C ILE A 2 15.26 -0.76 8.05
N GLU A 3 16.21 0.15 7.84
CA GLU A 3 16.45 1.24 8.79
C GLU A 3 15.38 2.32 8.59
N ILE A 4 14.41 2.37 9.53
CA ILE A 4 13.31 3.33 9.49
C ILE A 4 13.76 4.61 10.20
N THR A 5 14.36 5.52 9.45
CA THR A 5 14.65 6.88 9.95
C THR A 5 13.40 7.75 9.92
N PRO A 6 13.36 8.89 10.65
CA PRO A 6 12.26 9.85 10.55
C PRO A 6 11.99 10.32 9.11
N GLU A 7 13.04 10.51 8.30
CA GLU A 7 12.92 10.92 6.89
C GLU A 7 12.36 9.79 6.03
N TYR A 8 12.76 8.55 6.29
CA TYR A 8 12.19 7.37 5.65
C TYR A 8 10.69 7.31 5.91
N LYS A 9 10.31 7.38 7.19
CA LYS A 9 8.91 7.33 7.62
C LYS A 9 8.07 8.44 7.00
N ALA A 10 8.51 9.69 7.15
CA ALA A 10 7.80 10.84 6.61
C ALA A 10 7.61 10.76 5.08
N ARG A 11 8.61 10.24 4.35
CA ARG A 11 8.49 10.06 2.91
C ARG A 11 7.49 8.97 2.55
N VAL A 12 7.54 7.82 3.22
CA VAL A 12 6.61 6.70 2.98
C VAL A 12 5.17 7.13 3.24
N GLU A 13 4.91 7.79 4.37
CA GLU A 13 3.58 8.29 4.73
C GLU A 13 3.05 9.31 3.72
N LEU A 14 3.90 10.26 3.32
CA LEU A 14 3.55 11.26 2.30
C LEU A 14 3.20 10.60 0.96
N VAL A 15 4.04 9.67 0.49
CA VAL A 15 3.78 8.96 -0.76
C VAL A 15 2.50 8.15 -0.67
N SER A 16 2.28 7.45 0.44
CA SER A 16 1.07 6.65 0.63
C SER A 16 -0.19 7.52 0.58
N LEU A 17 -0.17 8.65 1.29
CA LEU A 17 -1.27 9.60 1.32
C LEU A 17 -1.53 10.22 -0.07
N ASN A 18 -0.48 10.60 -0.80
CA ASN A 18 -0.60 11.14 -2.16
C ASN A 18 -1.30 10.15 -3.10
N VAL A 19 -0.88 8.88 -3.08
CA VAL A 19 -1.45 7.85 -3.95
C VAL A 19 -2.91 7.57 -3.59
N CYS A 20 -3.24 7.54 -2.29
CA CYS A 20 -4.63 7.39 -1.84
C CYS A 20 -5.51 8.58 -2.28
N ASN A 21 -4.99 9.81 -2.18
CA ASN A 21 -5.69 11.04 -2.55
C ASN A 21 -6.10 11.13 -4.03
N VAL A 22 -5.40 10.43 -4.92
CA VAL A 22 -5.78 10.34 -6.34
C VAL A 22 -7.09 9.56 -6.54
N VAL A 23 -7.44 8.68 -5.60
CA VAL A 23 -8.61 7.81 -5.70
C VAL A 23 -9.74 8.29 -4.79
N MET A 24 -9.40 8.75 -3.58
CA MET A 24 -10.36 9.24 -2.61
C MET A 24 -9.77 10.40 -1.81
N PRO A 25 -10.54 11.48 -1.55
CA PRO A 25 -10.07 12.61 -0.74
C PRO A 25 -9.88 12.16 0.71
N MET A 26 -8.64 11.87 1.11
CA MET A 26 -8.30 11.37 2.45
C MET A 26 -8.53 12.42 3.55
N ASP A 27 -8.67 13.69 3.19
CA ASP A 27 -9.07 14.77 4.08
C ASP A 27 -10.58 14.77 4.40
N GLN A 28 -11.37 13.98 3.66
CA GLN A 28 -12.82 13.90 3.80
C GLN A 28 -13.31 12.54 4.33
N ILE A 29 -12.39 11.61 4.62
CA ILE A 29 -12.78 10.31 5.18
C ILE A 29 -13.09 10.44 6.68
N PRO A 30 -14.04 9.64 7.19
CA PRO A 30 -14.30 9.53 8.62
C PRO A 30 -13.03 9.24 9.45
N GLU A 31 -12.95 9.84 10.65
CA GLU A 31 -11.79 9.74 11.54
C GLU A 31 -11.41 8.29 11.88
N ASN A 32 -12.41 7.42 12.07
CA ASN A 32 -12.18 5.99 12.31
C ASN A 32 -11.51 5.28 11.12
N LEU A 33 -11.82 5.68 9.87
CA LEU A 33 -11.15 5.13 8.69
C LEU A 33 -9.74 5.72 8.53
N LEU A 34 -9.54 6.98 8.92
CA LEU A 34 -8.22 7.59 8.94
C LEU A 34 -7.29 6.92 9.96
N GLU A 35 -7.81 6.57 11.14
CA GLU A 35 -7.07 5.81 12.15
C GLU A 35 -6.73 4.40 11.65
N ALA A 36 -7.69 3.69 11.02
CA ALA A 36 -7.44 2.39 10.43
C ALA A 36 -6.35 2.45 9.33
N TYR A 37 -6.37 3.48 8.49
CA TYR A 37 -5.31 3.75 7.51
C TYR A 37 -3.96 3.97 8.18
N ALA A 38 -3.89 4.80 9.22
CA ALA A 38 -2.64 5.08 9.93
C ALA A 38 -2.05 3.82 10.59
N ASN A 39 -2.90 2.96 11.14
CA ASN A 39 -2.49 1.68 11.73
C ASN A 39 -1.91 0.74 10.66
N LEU A 40 -2.60 0.56 9.52
CA LEU A 40 -2.08 -0.20 8.38
C LEU A 40 -0.74 0.38 7.89
N CYS A 41 -0.65 1.70 7.77
CA CYS A 41 0.55 2.36 7.29
C CYS A 41 1.73 2.06 8.23
N ASN A 42 1.55 2.18 9.55
CA ASN A 42 2.59 1.86 10.52
C ASN A 42 2.99 0.38 10.46
N GLU A 43 2.03 -0.54 10.43
CA GLU A 43 2.30 -1.99 10.41
C GLU A 43 3.12 -2.41 9.18
N LEU A 44 2.71 -1.95 7.99
CA LEU A 44 3.42 -2.27 6.76
C LEU A 44 4.78 -1.56 6.67
N LEU A 45 4.89 -0.36 7.21
CA LEU A 45 6.13 0.43 7.23
C LEU A 45 7.18 -0.19 8.15
N GLU A 46 6.77 -0.68 9.32
CA GLU A 46 7.62 -1.42 10.25
C GLU A 46 8.24 -2.66 9.60
N ASP A 47 7.50 -3.30 8.69
CA ASP A 47 7.95 -4.47 7.93
C ASP A 47 8.55 -5.55 8.85
N SER A 48 7.89 -5.82 9.99
CA SER A 48 8.38 -6.73 11.03
C SER A 48 8.64 -8.15 10.53
N ASP A 49 7.85 -8.62 9.56
CA ASP A 49 8.03 -9.92 8.88
C ASP A 49 9.03 -9.86 7.71
N GLU A 50 9.59 -8.68 7.43
CA GLU A 50 10.52 -8.38 6.34
C GLU A 50 9.96 -8.73 4.94
N LYS A 51 8.64 -8.73 4.78
CA LYS A 51 7.98 -9.07 3.51
C LYS A 51 8.34 -8.05 2.44
N PHE A 52 8.27 -6.76 2.77
CA PHE A 52 8.56 -5.70 1.82
C PHE A 52 10.05 -5.68 1.47
N ILE A 53 10.97 -5.70 2.44
CA ILE A 53 12.41 -5.67 2.15
C ILE A 53 12.86 -6.87 1.32
N LYS A 54 12.41 -8.09 1.65
CA LYS A 54 12.72 -9.30 0.86
C LYS A 54 12.13 -9.20 -0.54
N GLY A 55 10.88 -8.72 -0.64
CA GLY A 55 10.21 -8.46 -1.91
C GLY A 55 10.96 -7.45 -2.77
N TRP A 56 11.46 -6.36 -2.18
CA TRP A 56 12.23 -5.31 -2.85
C TRP A 56 13.60 -5.81 -3.31
N GLU A 57 14.38 -6.43 -2.42
CA GLU A 57 15.74 -6.88 -2.72
C GLU A 57 15.80 -7.98 -3.77
N ALA A 58 14.77 -8.84 -3.83
CA ALA A 58 14.60 -9.84 -4.88
C ALA A 58 14.41 -9.23 -6.28
N GLN A 59 14.13 -7.92 -6.39
CA GLN A 59 13.94 -7.26 -7.67
C GLN A 59 15.28 -6.95 -8.36
N PRO A 60 15.33 -7.10 -9.70
CA PRO A 60 16.53 -6.76 -10.46
C PRO A 60 16.87 -5.27 -10.31
N LYS A 61 18.16 -4.94 -10.41
CA LYS A 61 18.64 -3.55 -10.29
C LYS A 61 17.92 -2.59 -11.24
N SER A 62 17.54 -3.05 -12.44
CA SER A 62 16.78 -2.25 -13.41
C SER A 62 15.37 -1.87 -12.95
N ALA A 63 14.73 -2.67 -12.09
CA ALA A 63 13.45 -2.31 -11.47
C ALA A 63 13.67 -1.37 -10.29
N ARG A 64 14.62 -1.69 -9.41
CA ARG A 64 14.93 -0.87 -8.22
C ARG A 64 15.48 0.52 -8.54
N ALA A 65 16.06 0.71 -9.73
CA ALA A 65 16.55 2.01 -10.18
C ALA A 65 15.43 2.97 -10.65
N LEU A 66 14.19 2.48 -10.83
CA LEU A 66 13.08 3.31 -11.32
C LEU A 66 12.56 4.29 -10.27
N LEU A 67 12.58 3.89 -9.00
CA LEU A 67 12.04 4.61 -7.86
C LEU A 67 12.93 4.42 -6.63
N PRO A 68 13.04 5.43 -5.75
CA PRO A 68 13.56 5.22 -4.40
C PRO A 68 12.79 4.11 -3.66
N GLN A 69 13.46 3.43 -2.73
CA GLN A 69 12.81 2.38 -1.93
C GLN A 69 11.63 2.95 -1.13
N THR A 70 11.79 4.12 -0.51
CA THR A 70 10.74 4.83 0.24
C THR A 70 9.52 5.10 -0.62
N ASP A 71 9.72 5.58 -1.84
CA ASP A 71 8.64 5.87 -2.78
C ASP A 71 7.88 4.60 -3.18
N PHE A 72 8.61 3.51 -3.43
CA PHE A 72 7.97 2.23 -3.74
C PHE A 72 7.26 1.63 -2.52
N HIS A 73 7.80 1.81 -1.31
CA HIS A 73 7.18 1.36 -0.07
C HIS A 73 5.84 2.08 0.16
N GLY A 74 5.81 3.41 0.08
CA GLY A 74 4.57 4.18 0.21
C GLY A 74 3.55 3.86 -0.89
N PHE A 75 4.01 3.65 -2.12
CA PHE A 75 3.15 3.20 -3.21
C PHE A 75 2.50 1.84 -2.91
N TYR A 76 3.29 0.88 -2.40
CA TYR A 76 2.78 -0.42 -1.98
C TYR A 76 1.73 -0.29 -0.86
N ILE A 77 2.02 0.47 0.20
CA ILE A 77 1.10 0.68 1.33
C ILE A 77 -0.22 1.29 0.86
N ALA A 78 -0.17 2.29 -0.02
CA ALA A 78 -1.39 2.87 -0.58
C ALA A 78 -2.23 1.86 -1.37
N ASN A 79 -1.58 0.99 -2.16
CA ASN A 79 -2.31 -0.05 -2.87
C ASN A 79 -2.92 -1.07 -1.90
N ALA A 80 -2.25 -1.40 -0.79
CA ALA A 80 -2.79 -2.26 0.26
C ALA A 80 -4.02 -1.65 0.92
N TRP A 81 -3.97 -0.36 1.27
CA TRP A 81 -5.13 0.36 1.80
C TRP A 81 -6.30 0.32 0.82
N LEU A 82 -6.08 0.72 -0.44
CA LEU A 82 -7.15 0.78 -1.43
C LEU A 82 -7.77 -0.59 -1.74
N GLN A 83 -7.00 -1.68 -1.65
CA GLN A 83 -7.54 -3.03 -1.76
C GLN A 83 -8.33 -3.42 -0.52
N LEU A 84 -7.80 -3.13 0.69
CA LEU A 84 -8.47 -3.41 1.95
C LEU A 84 -9.80 -2.67 2.06
N SER A 85 -9.83 -1.38 1.72
CA SER A 85 -11.06 -0.58 1.76
C SER A 85 -12.15 -1.13 0.83
N ARG A 86 -11.79 -1.67 -0.33
CA ARG A 86 -12.75 -2.30 -1.26
C ARG A 86 -13.30 -3.60 -0.68
N VAL A 87 -12.42 -4.47 -0.20
CA VAL A 87 -12.86 -5.75 0.38
C VAL A 87 -13.67 -5.52 1.65
N ALA A 88 -13.34 -4.53 2.47
CA ALA A 88 -14.09 -4.16 3.66
C ALA A 88 -15.49 -3.61 3.31
N GLN A 89 -15.63 -2.83 2.23
CA GLN A 89 -16.93 -2.41 1.71
C GLN A 89 -17.74 -3.60 1.21
N ASP A 90 -17.14 -4.47 0.40
CA ASP A 90 -17.81 -5.68 -0.11
C ASP A 90 -18.28 -6.59 1.04
N ILE A 91 -17.48 -6.69 2.10
CA ILE A 91 -17.79 -7.40 3.35
C ILE A 91 -18.94 -6.73 4.09
N SER A 92 -18.92 -5.41 4.24
CA SER A 92 -19.99 -4.66 4.92
C SER A 92 -21.31 -4.80 4.16
N ASP A 93 -21.28 -4.68 2.84
CA ASP A 93 -22.44 -4.82 1.96
C ASP A 93 -22.98 -6.27 1.99
N ALA A 94 -22.11 -7.26 2.19
CA ALA A 94 -22.50 -8.65 2.39
C ALA A 94 -22.98 -8.94 3.82
N ALA A 95 -22.44 -8.29 4.85
CA ALA A 95 -22.78 -8.49 6.26
C ALA A 95 -24.09 -7.80 6.69
N ASP A 96 -24.64 -6.90 5.85
CA ASP A 96 -26.05 -6.49 5.94
C ASP A 96 -27.01 -7.71 5.80
N SER A 97 -26.50 -8.91 5.44
CA SER A 97 -27.12 -10.20 5.78
C SER A 97 -26.52 -10.82 7.05
N ASP A 98 -26.96 -10.35 8.23
CA ASP A 98 -27.00 -10.95 9.59
C ASP A 98 -25.82 -11.81 10.14
N GLU A 99 -24.67 -11.91 9.47
CA GLU A 99 -23.52 -12.70 9.92
C GLU A 99 -22.29 -11.79 10.14
N ALA A 100 -22.00 -11.52 11.42
CA ALA A 100 -20.78 -10.81 11.81
C ALA A 100 -19.53 -11.66 11.47
N ILE A 101 -18.60 -11.09 10.70
CA ILE A 101 -17.34 -11.76 10.35
C ILE A 101 -16.43 -11.87 11.59
N ASP A 102 -15.89 -13.07 11.82
CA ASP A 102 -14.95 -13.36 12.92
C ASP A 102 -13.64 -12.56 12.75
N GLU A 103 -13.09 -12.03 13.86
CA GLU A 103 -11.82 -11.29 13.92
C GLU A 103 -10.66 -12.10 13.32
N LYS A 104 -10.67 -13.43 13.48
CA LYS A 104 -9.67 -14.32 12.88
C LYS A 104 -9.74 -14.36 11.36
N GLU A 105 -10.95 -14.29 10.81
CA GLU A 105 -11.18 -14.24 9.37
C GLU A 105 -10.73 -12.89 8.81
N TYR A 106 -11.00 -11.79 9.53
CA TYR A 106 -10.52 -10.45 9.21
C TYR A 106 -8.98 -10.35 9.16
N ASN A 107 -8.28 -10.91 10.15
CA ASN A 107 -6.81 -10.96 10.17
C ASN A 107 -6.22 -11.79 9.01
N GLY A 108 -6.89 -12.87 8.62
CA GLY A 108 -6.53 -13.67 7.44
C GLY A 108 -6.71 -12.90 6.13
N ILE A 109 -7.80 -12.13 6.02
CA ILE A 109 -8.08 -11.26 4.88
C ILE A 109 -7.01 -10.17 4.76
N PHE A 110 -6.66 -9.51 5.87
CA PHE A 110 -5.61 -8.50 5.91
C PHE A 110 -4.27 -9.01 5.39
N THR A 111 -3.79 -10.14 5.93
CA THR A 111 -2.50 -10.74 5.54
C THR A 111 -2.47 -11.04 4.04
N LYS A 112 -3.57 -11.58 3.52
CA LYS A 112 -3.70 -11.90 2.09
C LYS A 112 -3.69 -10.65 1.22
N ILE A 113 -4.39 -9.59 1.61
CA ILE A 113 -4.44 -8.32 0.87
C ILE A 113 -3.07 -7.65 0.83
N SER A 114 -2.35 -7.65 1.96
CA SER A 114 -0.97 -7.17 2.06
C SER A 114 -0.06 -7.89 1.05
N ASP A 115 -0.10 -9.23 1.03
CA ASP A 115 0.71 -10.03 0.11
C ASP A 115 0.34 -9.82 -1.37
N GLU A 116 -0.96 -9.76 -1.68
CA GLU A 116 -1.47 -9.53 -3.03
C GLU A 116 -1.12 -8.11 -3.53
N SER A 117 -1.22 -7.12 -2.66
CA SER A 117 -0.84 -5.73 -2.96
C SER A 117 0.64 -5.59 -3.21
N LEU A 118 1.50 -6.28 -2.45
CA LEU A 118 2.94 -6.28 -2.68
C LEU A 118 3.26 -6.91 -4.04
N LYS A 119 2.64 -8.05 -4.34
CA LYS A 119 2.82 -8.77 -5.61
C LYS A 119 2.41 -7.92 -6.80
N GLU A 120 1.26 -7.27 -6.76
CA GLU A 120 0.78 -6.42 -7.86
C GLU A 120 1.61 -5.14 -7.98
N SER A 121 2.03 -4.53 -6.87
CA SER A 121 2.94 -3.37 -6.88
C SER A 121 4.28 -3.71 -7.52
N ILE A 122 4.86 -4.87 -7.21
CA ILE A 122 6.08 -5.38 -7.84
C ILE A 122 5.86 -5.63 -9.34
N LYS A 123 4.70 -6.16 -9.74
CA LYS A 123 4.37 -6.37 -11.15
C LYS A 123 4.28 -5.05 -11.91
N LYS A 124 3.65 -4.01 -11.33
CA LYS A 124 3.61 -2.66 -11.88
C LYS A 124 5.03 -2.09 -12.04
N LEU A 125 5.89 -2.22 -11.02
CA LEU A 125 7.29 -1.80 -11.08
C LEU A 125 8.06 -2.53 -12.19
N LYS A 126 7.88 -3.85 -12.32
CA LYS A 126 8.53 -4.64 -13.38
C LYS A 126 8.08 -4.22 -14.78
N LYS A 127 6.79 -3.92 -14.96
CA LYS A 127 6.23 -3.46 -16.25
C LYS A 127 6.73 -2.05 -16.60
N ALA A 128 6.84 -1.17 -15.61
CA ALA A 128 7.33 0.20 -15.77
C ALA A 128 8.78 0.30 -16.29
N ARG A 129 9.58 -0.78 -16.24
CA ARG A 129 10.92 -0.84 -16.85
C ARG A 129 10.91 -0.63 -18.35
N THR A 130 9.83 -1.05 -19.01
CA THR A 130 9.69 -0.98 -20.48
C THR A 130 8.47 -0.16 -20.91
N ASP A 131 7.60 0.20 -19.96
CA ASP A 131 6.39 0.99 -20.19
C ASP A 131 6.55 2.38 -19.57
N ARG A 132 6.94 3.35 -20.41
CA ARG A 132 7.18 4.72 -19.95
C ARG A 132 5.90 5.43 -19.52
N ALA A 133 4.76 5.11 -20.12
CA ALA A 133 3.48 5.69 -19.73
C ALA A 133 3.14 5.24 -18.31
N LEU A 134 3.26 3.94 -18.01
CA LEU A 134 3.05 3.42 -16.67
C LEU A 134 4.03 4.01 -15.65
N LEU A 135 5.33 4.12 -15.99
CA LEU A 135 6.31 4.73 -15.09
C LEU A 135 5.94 6.19 -14.76
N ASN A 136 5.53 6.96 -15.77
CA ASN A 136 5.12 8.35 -15.58
C ASN A 136 3.86 8.44 -14.72
N SER A 137 2.88 7.56 -14.93
CA SER A 137 1.69 7.49 -14.08
C SER A 137 2.03 7.18 -12.63
N ILE A 138 2.93 6.22 -12.38
CA ILE A 138 3.38 5.89 -11.02
C ILE A 138 4.06 7.10 -10.37
N LYS A 139 4.94 7.81 -11.09
CA LYS A 139 5.60 9.01 -10.56
C LYS A 139 4.62 10.15 -10.29
N ALA A 140 3.63 10.35 -11.16
CA ALA A 140 2.60 11.36 -10.98
C ALA A 140 1.82 11.15 -9.68
N VAL A 141 1.33 9.92 -9.44
CA VAL A 141 0.56 9.63 -8.21
C VAL A 141 1.42 9.69 -6.95
N ILE A 142 2.71 9.34 -7.03
CA ILE A 142 3.66 9.51 -5.91
C ILE A 142 3.87 10.99 -5.58
N GLU A 143 3.83 11.87 -6.58
CA GLU A 143 3.91 13.32 -6.44
C GLU A 143 2.56 13.97 -6.07
N GLY A 144 1.47 13.19 -5.99
CA GLY A 144 0.12 13.69 -5.71
C GLY A 144 -0.51 14.46 -6.88
N LYS A 145 -0.19 14.05 -8.13
CA LYS A 145 -0.65 14.67 -9.37
C LYS A 145 -1.53 13.74 -10.21
#